data_AF-A0A6N2REK6-F1
#
_entry.id   AF-A0A6N2REK6-F1
#
_cell.length_a   1.000
_cell.length_b   1.000
_cell.length_c   1.000
_cell.angle_alpha   90.00
_cell.angle_beta   90.00
_cell.angle_gamma   90.00
#
_symmetry.space_group_name_H-M   'P 1'
#
loop_
_entity.id
_entity.type
_entity.pdbx_description
1 polymer ?
#
loop_
_entity_poly.entity_id
_entity_poly.type
_entity_poly.pdbx_seq_one_letter_code
_entity_poly.pdbx_strand_id
1 'polypeptide(L)'
;MKKMLAALACLVMLTGCSGQNAKIGVGISTSLTKSASASEESDGKAVADVAVAAVTLDSKGKIVKLTIDAVQTRVEFDGQGEILSDLEADVLSKREMGADYGLKKSSSLGKEWDEQIAAFEEWAVGKDAATVLAMTDPSQDETLSTQVDLDLTPYLKALEKAVENAK
;
A
#
# COMPACT_ATOMS: atom_id res chain seq x y z
N MET A 1 -3.79 -39.84 45.36
CA MET A 1 -3.59 -38.92 44.22
C MET A 1 -4.80 -39.08 43.30
N LYS A 2 -5.98 -38.50 43.57
CA LYS A 2 -6.39 -37.12 43.24
C LYS A 2 -5.65 -36.57 42.02
N LYS A 3 -6.29 -36.64 40.83
CA LYS A 3 -6.64 -35.50 39.93
C LYS A 3 -7.00 -35.99 38.50
N MET A 4 -8.23 -35.64 38.09
CA MET A 4 -8.69 -35.15 36.76
C MET A 4 -8.44 -36.04 35.52
N LEU A 5 -9.40 -36.48 34.70
CA LEU A 5 -10.56 -35.82 34.07
C LEU A 5 -10.24 -34.45 33.43
N ALA A 6 -9.79 -34.48 32.18
CA ALA A 6 -9.93 -33.43 31.17
C ALA A 6 -9.86 -34.16 29.80
N ALA A 7 -10.97 -34.43 29.12
CA ALA A 7 -11.84 -33.49 28.41
C ALA A 7 -11.14 -32.83 27.21
N LEU A 8 -11.88 -32.89 26.09
CA LEU A 8 -11.89 -31.94 24.99
C LEU A 8 -10.95 -32.22 23.80
N ALA A 9 -11.57 -32.89 22.83
CA ALA A 9 -11.39 -32.72 21.39
C ALA A 9 -10.58 -31.48 20.98
N CYS A 10 -9.36 -31.69 20.45
CA CYS A 10 -8.81 -30.77 19.47
C CYS A 10 -9.20 -31.30 18.09
N LEU A 11 -10.39 -30.88 17.72
CA LEU A 11 -11.04 -30.99 16.44
C LEU A 11 -10.06 -30.69 15.30
N VAL A 12 -9.96 -31.63 14.37
CA VAL A 12 -9.40 -31.42 13.04
C VAL A 12 -10.11 -30.22 12.42
N MET A 13 -9.42 -29.08 12.32
CA MET A 13 -9.85 -27.91 11.56
C MET A 13 -8.72 -27.49 10.61
N LEU A 14 -8.28 -28.43 9.76
CA LEU A 14 -7.94 -28.08 8.38
C LEU A 14 -9.23 -28.14 7.54
N THR A 15 -10.21 -27.31 7.90
CA THR A 15 -11.41 -27.06 7.11
C THR A 15 -11.31 -25.65 6.56
N GLY A 16 -10.63 -25.54 5.42
CA GLY A 16 -10.49 -24.26 4.72
C GLY A 16 -9.87 -24.33 3.33
N CYS A 17 -9.78 -25.51 2.71
CA CYS A 17 -9.63 -25.64 1.25
C CYS A 17 -10.96 -26.15 0.67
N SER A 18 -12.06 -25.47 1.00
CA SER A 18 -13.22 -25.48 0.12
C SER A 18 -13.03 -24.32 -0.84
N GLY A 19 -13.10 -24.58 -2.14
CA GLY A 19 -13.06 -23.54 -3.17
C GLY A 19 -14.11 -22.48 -2.86
N GLN A 20 -13.67 -21.37 -2.26
CA GLN A 20 -14.48 -20.20 -2.05
C GLN A 20 -14.35 -19.33 -3.30
N ASN A 21 -15.47 -18.80 -3.76
CA ASN A 21 -15.51 -17.78 -4.81
C ASN A 21 -14.71 -16.57 -4.30
N ALA A 22 -13.41 -16.57 -4.57
CA ALA A 22 -12.53 -15.47 -4.24
C ALA A 22 -12.89 -14.30 -5.13
N LYS A 23 -13.05 -13.12 -4.52
CA LYS A 23 -13.32 -11.90 -5.27
C LYS A 23 -12.04 -11.15 -5.52
N ILE A 24 -11.83 -10.69 -6.74
CA ILE A 24 -10.65 -9.90 -7.09
C ILE A 24 -11.12 -8.49 -7.46
N GLY A 25 -10.41 -7.49 -6.94
CA GLY A 25 -10.67 -6.10 -7.27
C GLY A 25 -9.39 -5.30 -7.39
N VAL A 26 -9.46 -4.21 -8.17
CA VAL A 26 -8.36 -3.27 -8.36
C VAL A 26 -8.90 -1.86 -8.15
N GLY A 27 -8.11 -1.01 -7.52
CA GLY A 27 -8.45 0.37 -7.22
C GLY A 27 -7.25 1.29 -7.41
N ILE A 28 -7.56 2.56 -7.74
CA ILE A 28 -6.56 3.59 -8.04
C ILE A 28 -6.88 4.85 -7.25
N SER A 29 -5.87 5.40 -6.58
CA SER A 29 -5.90 6.70 -5.92
C SER A 29 -4.93 7.64 -6.60
N THR A 30 -5.36 8.86 -6.91
CA THR A 30 -4.52 9.88 -7.56
C THR A 30 -4.50 11.14 -6.70
N SER A 31 -3.31 11.71 -6.53
CA SER A 31 -3.11 12.99 -5.84
C SER A 31 -2.22 13.91 -6.67
N LEU A 32 -2.59 15.19 -6.72
CA LEU A 32 -1.82 16.26 -7.35
C LEU A 32 -1.24 17.24 -6.32
N THR A 33 -1.39 16.95 -5.01
CA THR A 33 -1.13 17.90 -3.91
C THR A 33 0.33 18.33 -3.77
N LYS A 34 1.27 17.58 -4.36
CA LYS A 34 2.70 17.94 -4.39
C LYS A 34 3.06 18.90 -5.53
N SER A 35 2.12 19.23 -6.41
CA SER A 35 2.34 20.23 -7.47
C SER A 35 2.49 21.61 -6.86
N ALA A 36 3.36 22.43 -7.45
CA ALA A 36 3.59 23.81 -7.04
C ALA A 36 3.88 24.69 -8.26
N SER A 37 3.40 25.93 -8.23
CA SER A 37 3.79 26.94 -9.22
C SER A 37 5.26 27.32 -9.08
N ALA A 38 5.87 27.75 -10.18
CA ALA A 38 7.17 28.40 -10.15
C ALA A 38 7.10 29.72 -9.35
N SER A 39 8.24 30.11 -8.79
CA SER A 39 8.44 31.38 -8.10
C SER A 39 9.79 31.99 -8.50
N GLU A 40 10.10 33.20 -8.03
CA GLU A 40 11.41 33.81 -8.28
C GLU A 40 12.57 33.00 -7.66
N GLU A 41 12.29 32.20 -6.63
CA GLU A 41 13.27 31.46 -5.84
C GLU A 41 13.31 29.95 -6.16
N SER A 42 12.39 29.46 -7.01
CA SER A 42 12.26 28.04 -7.31
C SER A 42 11.47 27.73 -8.57
N ASP A 43 11.88 26.66 -9.24
CA ASP A 43 11.13 26.09 -10.36
C ASP A 43 9.78 25.52 -9.91
N GLY A 44 8.84 25.53 -10.83
CA GLY A 44 7.55 24.89 -10.68
C GLY A 44 7.64 23.38 -10.87
N LYS A 45 6.63 22.67 -10.37
CA LYS A 45 6.49 21.23 -10.57
C LYS A 45 5.04 20.82 -10.70
N ALA A 46 4.75 20.01 -11.71
CA ALA A 46 3.53 19.24 -11.82
C ALA A 46 3.82 17.82 -11.36
N VAL A 47 3.14 17.36 -10.31
CA VAL A 47 3.34 16.04 -9.72
C VAL A 47 2.03 15.29 -9.69
N ALA A 48 1.98 14.09 -10.27
CA ALA A 48 0.90 13.14 -10.06
C ALA A 48 1.41 11.90 -9.34
N ASP A 49 0.95 11.75 -8.09
CA ASP A 49 1.10 10.53 -7.30
C ASP A 49 -0.09 9.61 -7.60
N VAL A 50 0.19 8.42 -8.12
CA VAL A 50 -0.82 7.40 -8.42
C VAL A 50 -0.50 6.16 -7.61
N ALA A 51 -1.38 5.78 -6.68
CA ALA A 51 -1.32 4.52 -5.96
C ALA A 51 -2.32 3.53 -6.56
N VAL A 52 -1.91 2.29 -6.75
CA VAL A 52 -2.74 1.19 -7.25
C VAL A 52 -2.74 0.07 -6.23
N ALA A 53 -3.90 -0.48 -5.93
CA ALA A 53 -4.03 -1.66 -5.08
C ALA A 53 -4.83 -2.74 -5.82
N ALA A 54 -4.34 -3.98 -5.78
CA ALA A 54 -5.03 -5.18 -6.19
C ALA A 54 -5.27 -6.06 -4.96
N VAL A 55 -6.52 -6.48 -4.75
CA VAL A 55 -6.92 -7.27 -3.59
C VAL A 55 -7.65 -8.54 -4.04
N THR A 56 -7.36 -9.64 -3.34
CA THR A 56 -8.16 -10.86 -3.39
C THR A 56 -8.85 -11.04 -2.03
N LEU A 57 -10.17 -11.20 -2.02
CA LEU A 57 -10.97 -11.41 -0.82
C LEU A 57 -11.52 -12.84 -0.78
N ASP A 58 -11.56 -13.44 0.39
CA ASP A 58 -12.26 -14.70 0.63
C ASP A 58 -13.79 -14.48 0.66
N SER A 59 -14.57 -15.56 0.82
CA SER A 59 -16.04 -15.43 0.82
C SER A 59 -16.59 -14.67 2.04
N LYS A 60 -15.75 -14.34 3.03
CA LYS A 60 -16.09 -13.60 4.24
C LYS A 60 -15.58 -12.16 4.21
N GLY A 61 -14.90 -11.74 3.14
CA GLY A 61 -14.33 -10.40 3.01
C GLY A 61 -12.96 -10.24 3.68
N LYS A 62 -12.27 -11.34 4.00
CA LYS A 62 -10.89 -11.30 4.48
C LYS A 62 -9.92 -11.20 3.32
N ILE A 63 -8.84 -10.45 3.52
CA ILE A 63 -7.79 -10.29 2.53
C ILE A 63 -7.01 -11.61 2.42
N VAL A 64 -7.08 -12.25 1.26
CA VAL A 64 -6.25 -13.40 0.90
C VAL A 64 -4.92 -12.95 0.33
N LYS A 65 -4.94 -11.86 -0.47
CA LYS A 65 -3.76 -11.25 -1.05
C LYS A 65 -4.00 -9.75 -1.23
N LEU A 66 -2.98 -8.96 -0.94
CA LEU A 66 -2.91 -7.54 -1.26
C LEU A 66 -1.60 -7.30 -2.02
N THR A 67 -1.66 -6.52 -3.09
CA THR A 67 -0.49 -6.05 -3.80
C THR A 67 -0.73 -4.59 -4.19
N ILE A 68 0.24 -3.75 -3.88
CA ILE A 68 0.19 -2.31 -4.03
C ILE A 68 1.43 -1.87 -4.80
N ASP A 69 1.22 -0.96 -5.73
CA ASP A 69 2.28 -0.23 -6.40
C ASP A 69 1.94 1.26 -6.45
N ALA A 70 2.93 2.10 -6.73
CA ALA A 70 2.70 3.50 -6.98
C ALA A 70 3.63 4.04 -8.06
N VAL A 71 3.13 5.01 -8.81
CA VAL A 71 3.90 5.83 -9.74
C VAL A 71 3.89 7.25 -9.20
N GLN A 72 5.05 7.91 -9.16
CA GLN A 72 5.16 9.34 -8.86
C GLN A 72 5.75 10.02 -10.09
N THR A 73 4.89 10.59 -10.92
CA THR A 73 5.32 11.39 -12.08
C THR A 73 5.63 12.80 -11.62
N ARG A 74 6.73 13.38 -12.14
CA ARG A 74 7.12 14.77 -11.88
C ARG A 74 7.60 15.40 -13.18
N VAL A 75 7.04 16.56 -13.49
CA VAL A 75 7.52 17.45 -14.55
C VAL A 75 7.85 18.78 -13.90
N GLU A 76 9.11 19.20 -14.03
CA GLU A 76 9.61 20.49 -13.55
C GLU A 76 9.58 21.50 -14.69
N PHE A 77 9.30 22.76 -14.37
CA PHE A 77 9.22 23.85 -15.33
C PHE A 77 9.69 25.16 -14.70
N ASP A 78 10.27 26.05 -15.50
CA ASP A 78 10.77 27.33 -15.02
C ASP A 78 9.65 28.40 -14.89
N GLY A 79 10.03 29.62 -14.48
CA GLY A 79 9.10 30.75 -14.35
C GLY A 79 8.49 31.23 -15.68
N GLN A 80 8.98 30.77 -16.83
CA GLN A 80 8.45 31.07 -18.16
C GLN A 80 7.56 29.93 -18.68
N GLY A 81 7.54 28.79 -17.98
CA GLY A 81 6.80 27.58 -18.34
C GLY A 81 7.59 26.65 -19.28
N GLU A 82 8.89 26.85 -19.46
CA GLU A 82 9.74 25.91 -20.18
C GLU A 82 9.92 24.63 -19.34
N ILE A 83 9.75 23.46 -19.97
CA ILE A 83 9.90 22.18 -19.28
C ILE A 83 11.40 21.92 -19.07
N LEU A 84 11.75 21.64 -17.81
CA LEU A 84 13.12 21.34 -17.38
C LEU A 84 13.39 19.84 -17.28
N SER A 85 12.34 19.03 -17.09
CA SER A 85 12.46 17.57 -17.01
C SER A 85 12.77 16.94 -18.36
N ASP A 86 13.47 15.81 -18.33
CA ASP A 86 13.69 14.96 -19.50
C ASP A 86 12.37 14.32 -19.95
N LEU A 87 11.94 14.62 -21.16
CA LEU A 87 10.69 14.13 -21.75
C LEU A 87 10.81 12.69 -22.27
N GLU A 88 12.03 12.19 -22.46
CA GLU A 88 12.29 10.84 -22.95
C GLU A 88 12.56 9.85 -21.80
N ALA A 89 12.58 10.33 -20.56
CA ALA A 89 12.82 9.49 -19.38
C ALA A 89 11.66 8.51 -19.14
N ASP A 90 12.01 7.27 -18.79
CA ASP A 90 11.03 6.25 -18.43
C ASP A 90 10.25 6.64 -17.17
N VAL A 91 8.93 6.43 -17.21
CA VAL A 91 8.05 6.56 -16.04
C VAL A 91 7.87 5.20 -15.40
N LEU A 92 8.74 4.90 -14.44
CA LEU A 92 8.73 3.64 -13.69
C LEU A 92 7.84 3.72 -12.45
N SER A 93 7.24 2.59 -12.08
CA SER A 93 6.63 2.43 -10.77
C SER A 93 7.68 2.32 -9.66
N LYS A 94 7.27 2.51 -8.42
CA LYS A 94 8.17 2.38 -7.27
C LYS A 94 8.67 0.95 -7.09
N ARG A 95 7.89 -0.06 -7.48
CA ARG A 95 8.40 -1.45 -7.52
C ARG A 95 9.40 -1.67 -8.65
N GLU A 96 9.20 -1.06 -9.82
CA GLU A 96 10.14 -1.14 -10.94
C GLU A 96 11.46 -0.43 -10.61
N MET A 97 11.40 0.70 -9.90
CA MET A 97 12.58 1.40 -9.38
C MET A 97 13.29 0.62 -8.27
N GLY A 98 12.55 -0.02 -7.37
CA GLY A 98 13.10 -0.72 -6.21
C GLY A 98 14.03 0.21 -5.40
N ALA A 99 15.30 -0.19 -5.25
CA ALA A 99 16.30 0.60 -4.54
C ALA A 99 16.61 1.97 -5.18
N ASP A 100 16.39 2.14 -6.49
CA ASP A 100 16.64 3.40 -7.18
C ASP A 100 15.63 4.49 -6.79
N TYR A 101 14.49 4.13 -6.19
CA TYR A 101 13.56 5.10 -5.61
C TYR A 101 14.20 5.91 -4.48
N GLY A 102 15.09 5.28 -3.70
CA GLY A 102 15.98 5.95 -2.75
C GLY A 102 15.34 6.42 -1.45
N LEU A 103 14.20 5.85 -1.03
CA LEU A 103 13.53 6.23 0.23
C LEU A 103 14.38 5.90 1.46
N LYS A 104 15.23 4.87 1.37
CA LYS A 104 16.01 4.36 2.50
C LYS A 104 16.84 5.44 3.19
N LYS A 105 17.28 6.46 2.45
CA LYS A 105 18.07 7.59 2.97
C LYS A 105 17.26 8.52 3.88
N SER A 106 15.95 8.62 3.67
CA SER A 106 15.04 9.49 4.41
C SER A 106 14.06 8.74 5.32
N SER A 107 13.93 7.42 5.17
CA SER A 107 13.11 6.60 6.06
C SER A 107 13.71 6.57 7.47
N SER A 108 12.86 6.79 8.47
CA SER A 108 13.21 6.64 9.88
C SER A 108 13.57 5.20 10.25
N LEU A 109 13.06 4.23 9.49
CA LEU A 109 13.32 2.80 9.66
C LEU A 109 14.54 2.31 8.84
N GLY A 110 15.14 3.17 8.01
CA GLY A 110 16.23 2.78 7.12
C GLY A 110 15.81 1.72 6.08
N LYS A 111 14.55 1.76 5.65
CA LYS A 111 13.98 0.83 4.67
C LYS A 111 13.58 1.54 3.38
N GLU A 112 13.69 0.82 2.28
CA GLU A 112 13.12 1.26 1.01
C GLU A 112 11.59 1.18 1.00
N TRP A 113 10.98 1.86 0.03
CA TRP A 113 9.53 1.92 -0.10
C TRP A 113 8.90 0.53 -0.34
N ASP A 114 9.55 -0.30 -1.15
CA ASP A 114 9.09 -1.64 -1.50
C ASP A 114 9.14 -2.60 -0.30
N GLU A 115 10.18 -2.50 0.53
CA GLU A 115 10.30 -3.24 1.79
C GLU A 115 9.14 -2.89 2.76
N GLN A 116 8.79 -1.61 2.84
CA GLN A 116 7.73 -1.15 3.75
C GLN A 116 6.32 -1.48 3.22
N ILE A 117 6.05 -1.28 1.93
CA ILE A 117 4.73 -1.61 1.39
C ILE A 117 4.48 -3.12 1.43
N ALA A 118 5.51 -3.95 1.21
CA ALA A 118 5.42 -5.40 1.37
C ALA A 118 5.07 -5.79 2.80
N ALA A 119 5.66 -5.14 3.81
CA ALA A 119 5.31 -5.38 5.20
C ALA A 119 3.84 -5.03 5.51
N PHE A 120 3.31 -3.94 4.92
CA PHE A 120 1.90 -3.59 5.03
C PHE A 120 0.99 -4.62 4.35
N GLU A 121 1.36 -5.08 3.14
CA GLU A 121 0.64 -6.12 2.41
C GLU A 121 0.55 -7.42 3.21
N GLU A 122 1.68 -7.89 3.77
CA GLU A 122 1.76 -9.09 4.59
C GLU A 122 0.94 -8.96 5.87
N TRP A 123 1.02 -7.81 6.54
CA TRP A 123 0.23 -7.54 7.74
C TRP A 123 -1.29 -7.58 7.47
N ALA A 124 -1.72 -7.14 6.29
CA ALA A 124 -3.13 -7.12 5.90
C ALA A 124 -3.72 -8.51 5.63
N VAL A 125 -2.91 -9.50 5.24
CA VAL A 125 -3.38 -10.85 4.91
C VAL A 125 -4.06 -11.51 6.13
N GLY A 126 -5.23 -12.12 5.89
CA GLY A 126 -6.07 -12.76 6.90
C GLY A 126 -6.95 -11.80 7.70
N LYS A 127 -6.73 -10.49 7.62
CA LYS A 127 -7.59 -9.48 8.26
C LYS A 127 -8.85 -9.20 7.44
N ASP A 128 -9.91 -8.75 8.12
CA ASP A 128 -11.08 -8.23 7.44
C ASP A 128 -10.72 -6.91 6.74
N ALA A 129 -11.13 -6.75 5.48
CA ALA A 129 -10.79 -5.56 4.70
C ALA A 129 -11.24 -4.26 5.39
N ALA A 130 -12.41 -4.27 6.03
CA ALA A 130 -12.92 -3.14 6.80
C ALA A 130 -12.01 -2.75 7.99
N THR A 131 -11.36 -3.73 8.64
CA THR A 131 -10.41 -3.46 9.72
C THR A 131 -9.15 -2.78 9.19
N VAL A 132 -8.64 -3.24 8.05
CA VAL A 132 -7.47 -2.62 7.41
C VAL A 132 -7.78 -1.18 6.95
N LEU A 133 -8.97 -0.97 6.37
CA LEU A 133 -9.41 0.34 5.90
C LEU A 133 -9.72 1.35 7.02
N ALA A 134 -10.02 0.88 8.23
CA ALA A 134 -10.28 1.76 9.37
C ALA A 134 -9.01 2.36 9.99
N MET A 135 -7.82 1.84 9.64
CA MET A 135 -6.55 2.38 10.10
C MET A 135 -6.27 3.74 9.44
N THR A 136 -5.69 4.67 10.18
CA THR A 136 -5.24 5.96 9.63
C THR A 136 -3.74 6.18 9.74
N ASP A 137 -3.05 5.39 10.55
CA ASP A 137 -1.61 5.53 10.81
C ASP A 137 -1.00 4.16 11.20
N PRO A 138 0.16 3.76 10.65
CA PRO A 138 0.87 2.55 11.04
C PRO A 138 1.14 2.41 12.55
N SER A 139 1.31 3.53 13.26
CA SER A 139 1.54 3.57 14.72
C SER A 139 0.37 3.06 15.56
N GLN A 140 -0.81 2.88 14.95
CA GLN A 140 -1.98 2.29 15.62
C GLN A 140 -1.82 0.78 15.86
N ASP A 141 -0.87 0.12 15.18
CA ASP A 141 -0.53 -1.29 15.35
C ASP A 141 0.96 -1.44 15.70
N GLU A 142 1.25 -2.02 16.87
CA GLU A 142 2.62 -2.16 17.36
C GLU A 142 3.51 -2.95 16.40
N THR A 143 2.97 -3.96 15.72
CA THR A 143 3.75 -4.76 14.76
C THR A 143 4.04 -3.95 13.51
N LEU A 144 3.02 -3.30 12.96
CA LEU A 144 3.14 -2.53 11.73
C LEU A 144 4.06 -1.31 11.90
N SER A 145 3.98 -0.63 13.03
CA SER A 145 4.79 0.56 13.35
C SER A 145 6.31 0.31 13.34
N THR A 146 6.74 -0.92 13.62
CA THR A 146 8.17 -1.30 13.55
C THR A 146 8.66 -1.54 12.14
N GLN A 147 7.73 -1.71 11.19
CA GLN A 147 8.03 -2.13 9.83
C GLN A 147 7.71 -1.06 8.78
N VAL A 148 6.79 -0.14 9.08
CA VAL A 148 6.23 0.85 8.14
C VAL A 148 6.18 2.23 8.77
N ASP A 149 6.84 3.20 8.14
CA ASP A 149 6.79 4.64 8.42
C ASP A 149 6.16 5.46 7.28
N LEU A 150 5.66 4.80 6.23
CA LEU A 150 4.95 5.43 5.14
C LEU A 150 3.61 6.05 5.59
N ASP A 151 3.26 7.19 5.00
CA ASP A 151 1.85 7.62 4.95
C ASP A 151 1.06 6.60 4.12
N LEU A 152 0.17 5.87 4.79
CA LEU A 152 -0.65 4.83 4.16
C LEU A 152 -1.92 5.35 3.50
N THR A 153 -2.28 6.62 3.71
CA THR A 153 -3.50 7.24 3.18
C THR A 153 -3.74 6.98 1.68
N PRO A 154 -2.78 7.22 0.76
CA PRO A 154 -3.03 6.98 -0.66
C PRO A 154 -3.27 5.50 -0.99
N TYR A 155 -2.60 4.58 -0.30
CA TYR A 155 -2.73 3.14 -0.53
C TYR A 155 -4.04 2.59 0.06
N LEU A 156 -4.48 3.09 1.20
CA LEU A 156 -5.78 2.76 1.80
C LEU A 156 -6.93 3.22 0.92
N LYS A 157 -6.84 4.41 0.31
CA LYS A 157 -7.82 4.89 -0.69
C LYS A 157 -7.85 4.02 -1.95
N ALA A 158 -6.70 3.53 -2.40
CA ALA A 158 -6.65 2.60 -3.52
C ALA A 158 -7.26 1.23 -3.15
N LEU A 159 -6.97 0.75 -1.94
CA LEU A 159 -7.53 -0.50 -1.40
C LEU A 159 -9.04 -0.41 -1.23
N GLU A 160 -9.58 0.71 -0.74
CA GLU A 160 -11.02 0.93 -0.58
C GLU A 160 -11.75 0.72 -1.91
N LYS A 161 -11.29 1.40 -2.97
CA LYS A 161 -11.82 1.21 -4.33
C LYS A 161 -11.62 -0.21 -4.84
N ALA A 162 -10.50 -0.85 -4.51
CA ALA A 162 -10.25 -2.24 -4.89
C ALA A 162 -11.26 -3.19 -4.25
N VAL A 163 -11.59 -2.99 -2.96
CA VAL A 163 -12.59 -3.76 -2.23
C VAL A 163 -14.00 -3.51 -2.80
N GLU A 164 -14.36 -2.25 -3.09
CA GLU A 164 -15.64 -1.90 -3.72
C GLU A 164 -15.80 -2.54 -5.12
N ASN A 165 -14.71 -2.63 -5.88
CA ASN A 165 -14.68 -3.20 -7.21
C ASN A 165 -14.58 -4.74 -7.22
N ALA A 166 -14.39 -5.39 -6.07
CA ALA A 166 -14.14 -6.82 -6.01
C ALA A 166 -15.39 -7.64 -6.39
N LYS A 167 -15.25 -8.53 -7.38
CA LYS A 167 -16.34 -9.37 -7.91
C LYS A 167 -15.98 -10.84 -7.93
#